data_AF-A0A210Q7V8-F1
#
_entry.id   AF-A0A210Q7V8-F1
#
_cell.length_a   1.000
_cell.length_b   1.000
_cell.length_c   1.000
_cell.angle_alpha   90.00
_cell.angle_beta   90.00
_cell.angle_gamma   90.00
#
_symmetry.space_group_name_H-M   'P 1'
#
loop_
_entity.id
_entity.type
_entity.pdbx_description
1 polymer ?
#
loop_
_entity_poly.entity_id
_entity_poly.type
_entity_poly.pdbx_seq_one_letter_code
_entity_poly.pdbx_strand_id
1 'polypeptide(L)'
;MKMKNCAVAVCDLSDTERNTKGSLVLATASDWMIQEDFRQTSVLANTCFRFQKMEKKAIEAVSKRNQEVKDQLNSIPKGRAKSGRPWKVNRMARSSEIKKVKSLKSSWAEKMKKKAEEQSVKSFEKQLKDERAAKLELQRQRQNEHKQRKLENEKKSEVVQTIKNTAKIKRMKKKQLRLLAKR
;
A
#
# COMPACT_ATOMS: atom_id res chain seq x y z
N MET A 1 5.67 -3.19 28.62
CA MET A 1 5.56 -1.72 28.64
C MET A 1 5.09 -1.24 27.27
N LYS A 2 3.94 -0.57 27.19
CA LYS A 2 3.37 -0.02 25.95
C LYS A 2 4.17 1.24 25.56
N MET A 3 4.96 1.18 24.49
CA MET A 3 5.48 2.38 23.85
C MET A 3 4.37 2.97 22.97
N LYS A 4 3.89 4.15 23.33
CA LYS A 4 3.01 4.96 22.47
C LYS A 4 3.91 5.74 21.52
N ASN A 5 3.69 5.55 20.22
CA ASN A 5 4.24 6.37 19.15
C ASN A 5 3.84 7.84 19.37
N CYS A 6 4.81 8.76 19.24
CA CYS A 6 4.52 10.13 18.84
C CYS A 6 4.96 10.29 17.39
N ALA A 7 3.96 10.49 16.52
CA ALA A 7 4.14 10.79 15.11
C ALA A 7 4.74 12.19 14.98
N VAL A 8 5.78 12.31 14.15
CA VAL A 8 6.30 13.59 13.69
C VAL A 8 5.36 14.07 12.59
N ALA A 9 4.52 15.05 12.90
CA ALA A 9 3.78 15.80 11.90
C ALA A 9 4.73 16.84 11.30
N VAL A 10 5.11 16.64 10.04
CA VAL A 10 5.71 17.67 9.19
C VAL A 10 4.53 18.41 8.58
N CYS A 11 4.28 19.63 9.03
CA CYS A 11 3.41 20.57 8.34
C CYS A 11 4.30 21.65 7.74
N ASP A 12 4.34 21.67 6.41
CA ASP A 12 4.78 22.78 5.58
C ASP A 12 4.06 24.06 6.02
N LEU A 13 4.83 25.09 6.36
CA LEU A 13 4.34 26.46 6.47
C LEU A 13 4.95 27.28 5.34
N SER A 14 4.12 27.51 4.32
CA SER A 14 4.36 28.47 3.27
C SER A 14 4.20 29.89 3.82
N ASP A 15 5.14 30.74 3.41
CA ASP A 15 5.21 32.16 3.71
C ASP A 15 3.93 32.91 3.31
N THR A 16 3.38 33.67 4.25
CA THR A 16 2.58 34.87 3.94
C THR A 16 3.00 36.02 4.84
N GLU A 17 3.48 37.07 4.17
CA GLU A 17 3.91 38.34 4.73
C GLU A 17 2.80 39.02 5.54
N ARG A 18 3.18 39.71 6.63
CA ARG A 18 2.50 40.94 7.04
C ARG A 18 3.42 41.85 7.87
N ASN A 19 3.99 42.82 7.15
CA ASN A 19 4.18 44.20 7.55
C ASN A 19 3.66 44.60 8.94
N THR A 20 4.57 44.91 9.87
CA THR A 20 4.41 46.01 10.84
C THR A 20 5.79 46.59 11.17
N LYS A 21 6.10 47.73 10.56
CA LYS A 21 7.08 48.67 11.12
C LYS A 21 6.41 49.37 12.31
N GLY A 22 7.06 49.36 13.46
CA GLY A 22 6.72 50.21 14.59
C GLY A 22 6.39 49.43 15.86
N SER A 23 7.39 49.21 16.70
CA SER A 23 7.32 49.20 18.16
C SER A 23 8.62 48.62 18.70
N LEU A 24 9.69 49.42 18.63
CA LEU A 24 10.73 49.33 19.65
C LEU A 24 10.06 49.67 20.98
N VAL A 25 10.50 49.01 22.05
CA VAL A 25 10.01 49.11 23.43
C VAL A 25 8.80 48.21 23.73
N LEU A 26 9.07 46.92 24.00
CA LEU A 26 8.43 46.08 25.04
C LEU A 26 9.10 44.69 25.05
N ALA A 27 10.43 44.64 25.06
CA ALA A 27 11.21 43.39 25.05
C ALA A 27 12.15 43.31 26.27
N THR A 28 11.58 43.37 27.48
CA THR A 28 12.38 43.20 28.72
C THR A 28 11.78 42.24 29.74
N ALA A 29 10.49 41.89 29.66
CA ALA A 29 9.86 40.93 30.58
C ALA A 29 9.74 39.50 29.99
N SER A 30 9.38 39.38 28.71
CA SER A 30 9.16 38.07 28.06
C SER A 30 10.45 37.33 27.71
N ASP A 31 11.55 38.06 27.48
CA ASP A 31 12.85 37.50 27.09
C ASP A 31 13.63 36.94 28.29
N TRP A 32 13.40 37.50 29.48
CA TRP A 32 13.94 36.98 30.75
C TRP A 32 13.27 35.65 31.14
N MET A 33 11.94 35.51 30.94
CA MET A 33 11.24 34.25 31.22
C MET A 33 11.63 33.12 30.25
N ILE A 34 11.88 33.41 28.96
CA ILE A 34 12.34 32.40 27.98
C ILE A 34 13.78 31.93 28.29
N GLN A 35 14.65 32.80 28.82
CA GLN A 35 16.01 32.42 29.24
C GLN A 35 16.04 31.61 30.55
N GLU A 36 15.14 31.90 31.50
CA GLU A 36 14.98 31.11 32.72
C GLU A 36 14.41 29.71 32.41
N ASP A 37 13.41 29.61 31.53
CA ASP A 37 12.84 28.33 31.08
C ASP A 37 13.84 27.49 30.27
N PHE A 38 14.70 28.11 29.45
CA PHE A 38 15.78 27.41 28.75
C PHE A 38 16.88 26.92 29.70
N ARG A 39 17.20 27.69 30.75
CA ARG A 39 18.13 27.25 31.81
C ARG A 39 17.54 26.12 32.65
N GLN A 40 16.27 26.19 33.02
CA GLN A 40 15.62 25.13 33.79
C GLN A 40 15.45 23.84 32.96
N THR A 41 15.08 23.93 31.68
CA THR A 41 14.98 22.77 30.78
C THR A 41 16.34 22.15 30.47
N SER A 42 17.42 22.95 30.32
CA SER A 42 18.77 22.41 30.12
C SER A 42 19.35 21.73 31.38
N VAL A 43 19.07 22.24 32.58
CA VAL A 43 19.44 21.58 33.84
C VAL A 43 18.68 20.27 34.05
N LEU A 44 17.38 20.25 33.75
CA LEU A 44 16.56 19.02 33.80
C LEU A 44 16.96 18.00 32.72
N ALA A 45 17.34 18.44 31.52
CA ALA A 45 17.88 17.56 30.48
C ALA A 45 19.23 16.95 30.88
N ASN A 46 20.10 17.72 31.53
CA ASN A 46 21.40 17.26 32.01
C ASN A 46 21.30 16.27 33.17
N THR A 47 20.36 16.47 34.11
CA THR A 47 20.11 15.50 35.18
C THR A 47 19.47 14.22 34.62
N CYS A 48 18.51 14.34 33.70
CA CYS A 48 17.91 13.19 33.00
C CYS A 48 18.96 12.36 32.23
N PHE A 49 19.88 13.00 31.51
CA PHE A 49 20.98 12.31 30.83
C PHE A 49 21.92 11.59 31.82
N ARG A 50 22.20 12.21 32.97
CA ARG A 50 23.01 11.61 34.03
C ARG A 50 22.32 10.40 34.65
N PHE A 51 21.01 10.45 34.90
CA PHE A 51 20.22 9.31 35.37
C PHE A 51 20.20 8.18 34.34
N GLN A 52 19.95 8.49 33.05
CA GLN A 52 19.98 7.48 31.99
C GLN A 52 21.34 6.81 31.84
N LYS A 53 22.44 7.57 32.06
CA LYS A 53 23.81 7.03 32.05
C LYS A 53 24.06 6.12 33.26
N MET A 54 23.52 6.45 34.43
CA MET A 54 23.62 5.60 35.63
C MET A 54 22.83 4.30 35.47
N GLU A 55 21.62 4.35 34.91
CA GLU A 55 20.83 3.15 34.63
C GLU A 55 21.53 2.22 33.65
N LYS A 56 22.08 2.76 32.55
CA LYS A 56 22.87 1.97 31.59
C LYS A 56 24.08 1.30 32.24
N LYS A 57 24.83 2.03 33.08
CA LYS A 57 25.96 1.47 33.83
C LYS A 57 25.54 0.37 34.81
N ALA A 58 24.40 0.53 35.49
CA ALA A 58 23.88 -0.47 36.40
C ALA A 58 23.47 -1.76 35.65
N ILE A 59 22.80 -1.64 34.50
CA ILE A 59 22.42 -2.77 33.64
C ILE A 59 23.67 -3.50 33.13
N GLU A 60 24.70 -2.77 32.69
CA GLU A 60 25.97 -3.33 32.24
C GLU A 60 26.71 -4.08 33.35
N ALA A 61 26.74 -3.53 34.57
CA ALA A 61 27.32 -4.19 35.73
C ALA A 61 26.58 -5.49 36.12
N VAL A 62 25.25 -5.52 36.01
CA VAL A 62 24.45 -6.74 36.21
C VAL A 62 24.75 -7.78 35.12
N SER A 63 24.85 -7.35 33.85
CA SER A 63 25.21 -8.23 32.74
C SER A 63 26.59 -8.85 32.93
N LYS A 64 27.57 -8.06 33.38
CA LYS A 64 28.93 -8.51 33.63
C LYS A 64 29.00 -9.56 34.75
N ARG A 65 28.33 -9.32 35.88
CA ARG A 65 28.21 -10.30 36.98
C ARG A 65 27.57 -11.61 36.52
N ASN A 66 26.52 -11.55 35.71
CA ASN A 66 25.87 -12.75 35.17
C ASN A 66 26.80 -13.56 34.25
N GLN A 67 27.67 -12.87 33.49
CA GLN A 67 28.66 -13.50 32.64
C GLN A 67 29.75 -14.20 33.46
N GLU A 68 30.27 -13.53 34.50
CA GLU A 68 31.25 -14.10 35.43
C GLU A 68 30.73 -15.35 36.13
N VAL A 69 29.47 -15.34 36.61
CA VAL A 69 28.82 -16.52 37.20
C VAL A 69 28.71 -17.66 36.19
N LYS A 70 28.40 -17.36 34.92
CA LYS A 70 28.33 -18.37 33.86
C LYS A 70 29.70 -18.97 33.57
N ASP A 71 30.75 -18.17 33.57
CA ASP A 71 32.12 -18.61 33.32
C ASP A 71 32.64 -19.48 34.47
N GLN A 72 32.32 -19.12 35.73
CA GLN A 72 32.56 -19.97 36.90
C GLN A 72 31.85 -21.32 36.78
N LEU A 73 30.58 -21.35 36.39
CA LEU A 73 29.84 -22.61 36.20
C LEU A 73 30.40 -23.47 35.06
N ASN A 74 30.95 -22.85 34.01
CA ASN A 74 31.60 -23.56 32.92
C ASN A 74 32.98 -24.11 33.29
N SER A 75 33.69 -23.49 34.25
CA SER A 75 34.98 -23.97 34.76
C SER A 75 34.87 -25.23 35.64
N ILE A 76 33.67 -25.56 36.15
CA ILE A 76 33.46 -26.77 36.95
C ILE A 76 33.59 -28.00 36.03
N PRO A 77 34.58 -28.88 36.25
CA PRO A 77 34.80 -30.04 35.40
C PRO A 77 33.62 -31.01 35.54
N LYS A 78 33.08 -31.45 34.40
CA LYS A 78 31.99 -32.45 34.38
C LYS A 78 32.56 -33.86 34.50
N GLY A 79 31.90 -34.71 35.27
CA GLY A 79 32.26 -36.13 35.38
C GLY A 79 32.19 -36.84 34.02
N ARG A 80 33.18 -37.70 33.73
CA ARG A 80 33.19 -38.53 32.53
C ARG A 80 32.42 -39.82 32.79
N ALA A 81 31.62 -40.26 31.82
CA ALA A 81 30.94 -41.55 31.90
C ALA A 81 31.97 -42.70 31.89
N LYS A 82 31.66 -43.83 32.55
CA LYS A 82 32.55 -45.00 32.65
C LYS A 82 33.00 -45.54 31.28
N SER A 83 32.14 -45.45 30.26
CA SER A 83 32.43 -45.89 28.89
C SER A 83 33.19 -44.85 28.04
N GLY A 84 33.50 -43.67 28.58
CA GLY A 84 34.10 -42.56 27.83
C GLY A 84 33.19 -41.91 26.78
N ARG A 85 32.03 -42.51 26.48
CA ARG A 85 31.05 -41.99 25.51
C ARG A 85 29.88 -41.31 26.23
N PRO A 86 29.60 -40.03 25.95
CA PRO A 86 28.42 -39.37 26.48
C PRO A 86 27.16 -39.88 25.79
N TRP A 87 26.12 -40.21 26.55
CA TRP A 87 24.83 -40.69 26.01
C TRP A 87 24.02 -39.59 25.28
N LYS A 88 24.31 -38.31 25.56
CA LYS A 88 23.74 -37.12 24.92
C LYS A 88 24.83 -36.08 24.69
N VAL A 89 24.75 -35.36 23.57
CA VAL A 89 25.57 -34.17 23.33
C VAL A 89 25.17 -33.04 24.29
N ASN A 90 26.15 -32.40 24.91
CA ASN A 90 25.91 -31.25 25.78
C ASN A 90 25.47 -30.06 24.93
N ARG A 91 24.19 -29.68 25.01
CA ARG A 91 23.68 -28.48 24.33
C ARG A 91 24.11 -27.23 25.09
N MET A 92 25.01 -26.44 24.51
CA MET A 92 25.53 -25.22 25.14
C MET A 92 24.60 -24.00 24.97
N ALA A 93 23.76 -24.00 23.94
CA ALA A 93 22.81 -22.93 23.64
C ALA A 93 21.43 -23.18 24.29
N ARG A 94 20.74 -22.12 24.73
CA ARG A 94 19.38 -22.23 25.25
C ARG A 94 18.39 -22.50 24.12
N SER A 95 17.28 -23.19 24.39
CA SER A 95 16.23 -23.46 23.39
C SER A 95 15.59 -22.18 22.82
N SER A 96 15.62 -21.08 23.58
CA SER A 96 15.19 -19.74 23.13
C SER A 96 16.08 -19.15 22.04
N GLU A 97 17.36 -19.51 22.02
CA GLU A 97 18.36 -19.05 21.04
C GLU A 97 18.18 -19.71 19.67
N ILE A 98 17.54 -20.89 19.65
CA ILE A 98 17.26 -21.68 18.45
C ILE A 98 15.99 -21.19 17.72
N LYS A 99 15.18 -20.31 18.33
CA LYS A 99 13.97 -19.75 17.70
C LYS A 99 14.33 -18.65 16.68
N LYS A 100 14.76 -19.06 15.48
CA LYS A 100 15.05 -18.17 14.34
C LYS A 100 13.90 -18.03 13.33
N VAL A 101 12.73 -18.63 13.59
CA VAL A 101 11.61 -18.59 12.64
C VAL A 101 10.68 -17.45 13.02
N LYS A 102 10.54 -16.47 12.12
CA LYS A 102 9.52 -15.42 12.24
C LYS A 102 8.15 -16.09 12.35
N SER A 103 7.28 -15.59 13.23
CA SER A 103 5.94 -16.17 13.36
C SER A 103 5.22 -16.14 12.02
N LEU A 104 4.59 -17.25 11.62
CA LEU A 104 3.76 -17.32 10.41
C LEU A 104 2.64 -16.27 10.39
N LYS A 105 2.24 -15.77 11.57
CA LYS A 105 1.20 -14.76 11.72
C LYS A 105 1.82 -13.37 11.54
N SER A 106 1.33 -12.63 10.55
CA SER A 106 1.56 -11.20 10.41
C SER A 106 0.74 -10.39 11.41
N SER A 107 1.24 -9.19 11.71
CA SER A 107 0.52 -8.23 12.55
C SER A 107 -0.75 -7.72 11.85
N TRP A 108 -1.71 -7.21 12.63
CA TRP A 108 -2.94 -6.63 12.07
C TRP A 108 -2.65 -5.45 11.13
N ALA A 109 -1.68 -4.60 11.49
CA ALA A 109 -1.27 -3.46 10.68
C ALA A 109 -0.77 -3.89 9.29
N GLU A 110 0.07 -4.94 9.23
CA GLU A 110 0.56 -5.49 7.96
C GLU A 110 -0.58 -6.07 7.11
N LYS A 111 -1.56 -6.73 7.74
CA LYS A 111 -2.74 -7.24 7.03
C LYS A 111 -3.57 -6.12 6.43
N MET A 112 -3.77 -5.03 7.16
CA MET A 112 -4.50 -3.86 6.67
C MET A 112 -3.77 -3.17 5.53
N LYS A 113 -2.44 -3.04 5.63
CA LYS A 113 -1.60 -2.50 4.55
C LYS A 113 -1.73 -3.35 3.28
N LYS A 114 -1.58 -4.68 3.40
CA LYS A 114 -1.73 -5.60 2.27
C LYS A 114 -3.12 -5.52 1.64
N LYS A 115 -4.17 -5.42 2.47
CA LYS A 115 -5.54 -5.29 1.99
C LYS A 115 -5.76 -3.99 1.21
N ALA A 116 -5.17 -2.88 1.67
CA ALA A 116 -5.25 -1.59 0.98
C ALA A 116 -4.52 -1.64 -0.38
N GLU A 117 -3.33 -2.26 -0.42
CA GLU A 117 -2.58 -2.48 -1.67
C GLU A 117 -3.37 -3.34 -2.66
N GLU A 118 -3.92 -4.48 -2.22
CA GLU A 118 -4.75 -5.36 -3.05
C GLU A 118 -6.00 -4.64 -3.57
N GLN A 119 -6.63 -3.79 -2.75
CA GLN A 119 -7.80 -3.02 -3.16
C GLN A 119 -7.43 -1.98 -4.22
N SER A 120 -6.31 -1.29 -4.05
CA SER A 120 -5.80 -0.33 -5.03
C SER A 120 -5.55 -0.99 -6.38
N VAL A 121 -4.85 -2.13 -6.40
CA VAL A 121 -4.56 -2.88 -7.62
C VAL A 121 -5.85 -3.33 -8.30
N LYS A 122 -6.81 -3.91 -7.57
CA LYS A 122 -8.09 -4.35 -8.11
C LYS A 122 -8.90 -3.20 -8.71
N SER A 123 -8.89 -2.04 -8.06
CA SER A 123 -9.60 -0.85 -8.56
C SER A 123 -9.01 -0.38 -9.89
N PHE A 124 -7.69 -0.38 -10.00
CA PHE A 124 -6.98 -0.02 -11.23
C PHE A 124 -7.20 -1.03 -12.36
N GLU A 125 -7.11 -2.33 -12.07
CA GLU A 125 -7.43 -3.38 -13.03
C GLU A 125 -8.86 -3.28 -13.56
N LYS A 126 -9.81 -2.94 -12.68
CA LYS A 126 -11.21 -2.74 -13.07
C LYS A 126 -11.35 -1.55 -14.01
N GLN A 127 -10.73 -0.41 -13.70
CA GLN A 127 -10.73 0.76 -14.57
C GLN A 127 -10.22 0.43 -15.98
N LEU A 128 -9.09 -0.28 -16.09
CA LEU A 128 -8.54 -0.68 -17.39
C LEU A 128 -9.46 -1.61 -18.18
N LYS A 129 -10.15 -2.54 -17.51
CA LYS A 129 -11.12 -3.44 -18.15
C LYS A 129 -12.34 -2.67 -18.63
N ASP A 130 -12.87 -1.77 -17.80
CA ASP A 130 -14.04 -0.95 -18.11
C ASP A 130 -13.75 -0.01 -19.29
N GLU A 131 -12.58 0.63 -19.33
CA GLU A 131 -12.13 1.44 -20.48
C GLU A 131 -12.04 0.64 -21.77
N ARG A 132 -11.48 -0.57 -21.71
CA ARG A 132 -11.39 -1.46 -22.88
C ARG A 132 -12.77 -1.88 -23.36
N ALA A 133 -13.66 -2.23 -22.45
CA ALA A 133 -15.04 -2.62 -22.75
C ALA A 133 -15.81 -1.45 -23.38
N ALA A 134 -15.71 -0.25 -22.82
CA ALA A 134 -16.34 0.96 -23.37
C ALA A 134 -15.86 1.27 -24.79
N LYS A 135 -14.55 1.16 -25.06
CA LYS A 135 -13.98 1.35 -26.41
C LYS A 135 -14.50 0.33 -27.42
N LEU A 136 -14.63 -0.94 -27.01
CA LEU A 136 -15.15 -1.99 -27.88
C LEU A 136 -16.64 -1.82 -28.15
N GLU A 137 -17.40 -1.45 -27.13
CA GLU A 137 -18.85 -1.23 -27.26
C GLU A 137 -19.14 -0.05 -28.19
N LEU A 138 -18.40 1.06 -28.06
CA LEU A 138 -18.50 2.19 -29.00
C LEU A 138 -18.15 1.79 -30.44
N GLN A 139 -17.16 0.91 -30.63
CA GLN A 139 -16.85 0.39 -31.98
C GLN A 139 -17.99 -0.47 -32.53
N ARG A 140 -18.58 -1.35 -31.71
CA ARG A 140 -19.73 -2.17 -32.11
C ARG A 140 -20.93 -1.33 -32.48
N GLN A 141 -21.25 -0.31 -31.67
CA GLN A 141 -22.35 0.62 -31.95
C GLN A 141 -22.13 1.33 -33.28
N ARG A 142 -20.93 1.90 -33.51
CA ARG A 142 -20.59 2.53 -34.79
C ARG A 142 -20.70 1.58 -35.98
N GLN A 143 -20.24 0.33 -35.84
CA GLN A 143 -20.36 -0.68 -36.89
C GLN A 143 -21.81 -1.04 -37.16
N ASN A 144 -22.63 -1.20 -36.12
CA ASN A 144 -24.05 -1.50 -36.26
C ASN A 144 -24.78 -0.34 -36.95
N GLU A 145 -24.57 0.90 -36.52
CA GLU A 145 -25.12 2.09 -37.17
C GLU A 145 -24.69 2.20 -38.64
N HIS A 146 -23.42 1.93 -38.95
CA HIS A 146 -22.95 1.95 -40.32
C HIS A 146 -23.61 0.85 -41.16
N LYS A 147 -23.76 -0.36 -40.62
CA LYS A 147 -24.49 -1.45 -41.27
C LYS A 147 -25.96 -1.08 -41.52
N GLN A 148 -26.65 -0.49 -40.54
CA GLN A 148 -28.03 -0.05 -40.69
C GLN A 148 -28.15 1.02 -41.79
N ARG A 149 -27.30 2.05 -41.76
CA ARG A 149 -27.26 3.08 -42.81
C ARG A 149 -26.98 2.49 -44.19
N LYS A 150 -26.09 1.49 -44.27
CA LYS A 150 -25.80 0.81 -45.54
C LYS A 150 -27.03 0.06 -46.05
N LEU A 151 -27.72 -0.70 -45.20
CA LEU A 151 -28.95 -1.42 -45.55
C LEU A 151 -30.07 -0.45 -45.98
N GLU A 152 -30.22 0.68 -45.30
CA GLU A 152 -31.19 1.72 -45.68
C GLU A 152 -30.84 2.37 -47.02
N ASN A 153 -29.55 2.66 -47.25
CA ASN A 153 -29.09 3.23 -48.51
C ASN A 153 -29.24 2.23 -49.66
N GLU A 154 -28.94 0.95 -49.44
CA GLU A 154 -29.20 -0.13 -50.40
C GLU A 154 -30.68 -0.16 -50.78
N LYS A 155 -31.59 -0.15 -49.79
CA LYS A 155 -33.05 -0.07 -50.04
C LYS A 155 -33.47 1.19 -50.80
N LYS A 156 -32.88 2.35 -50.51
CA LYS A 156 -33.19 3.63 -51.17
C LYS A 156 -32.62 3.71 -52.59
N SER A 157 -31.44 3.14 -52.81
CA SER A 157 -30.75 3.13 -54.10
C SER A 157 -31.27 2.06 -55.05
N GLU A 158 -32.01 1.07 -54.54
CA GLU A 158 -32.61 0.03 -55.36
C GLU A 158 -33.64 0.66 -56.31
N VAL A 159 -33.30 0.72 -57.60
CA VAL A 159 -34.18 1.25 -58.64
C VAL A 159 -35.26 0.22 -58.94
N VAL A 160 -36.41 0.35 -58.26
CA VAL A 160 -37.55 -0.56 -58.39
C VAL A 160 -38.48 -0.10 -59.51
N GLN A 161 -38.82 -1.01 -60.41
CA GLN A 161 -39.93 -0.80 -61.35
C GLN A 161 -41.25 -1.18 -60.67
N THR A 162 -42.07 -0.20 -60.28
CA THR A 162 -43.38 -0.46 -59.65
C THR A 162 -44.35 -1.09 -60.66
N ILE A 163 -44.66 -2.38 -60.51
CA ILE A 163 -45.67 -3.06 -61.33
C ILE A 163 -47.04 -2.84 -60.70
N LYS A 164 -47.78 -1.84 -61.19
CA LYS A 164 -49.12 -1.49 -60.67
C LYS A 164 -50.22 -2.49 -61.07
N ASN A 165 -50.11 -3.14 -62.23
CA ASN A 165 -51.12 -4.07 -62.75
C ASN A 165 -50.65 -5.53 -62.66
N THR A 166 -51.36 -6.34 -61.87
CA THR A 166 -51.06 -7.75 -61.62
C THR A 166 -51.29 -8.65 -62.83
N ALA A 167 -52.15 -8.26 -63.77
CA ALA A 167 -52.35 -8.99 -65.02
C ALA A 167 -51.08 -8.99 -65.89
N LYS A 168 -50.20 -8.00 -65.73
CA LYS A 168 -48.93 -7.92 -66.47
C LYS A 168 -48.00 -9.08 -66.10
N ILE A 169 -47.89 -9.41 -64.81
CA ILE A 169 -47.07 -10.53 -64.32
C ILE A 169 -47.58 -11.85 -64.90
N LYS A 170 -48.91 -12.05 -64.93
CA LYS A 170 -49.54 -13.27 -65.44
C LYS A 170 -49.31 -13.49 -66.94
N ARG A 171 -49.09 -12.42 -67.72
CA ARG A 171 -48.85 -12.48 -69.17
C ARG A 171 -47.36 -12.55 -69.55
N MET A 172 -46.45 -12.38 -68.60
CA MET A 172 -45.01 -12.37 -68.87
C MET A 172 -44.45 -13.76 -69.17
N LYS A 173 -43.37 -13.80 -69.95
CA LYS A 173 -42.68 -15.06 -70.29
C LYS A 173 -42.02 -15.66 -69.04
N LYS A 174 -42.04 -17.00 -68.91
CA LYS A 174 -41.47 -17.75 -67.78
C LYS A 174 -40.02 -17.36 -67.42
N LYS A 175 -39.18 -16.98 -68.40
CA LYS A 175 -37.80 -16.53 -68.14
C LYS A 175 -37.73 -15.16 -67.45
N GLN A 176 -38.63 -14.23 -67.79
CA GLN A 176 -38.68 -12.90 -67.18
C GLN A 176 -39.24 -12.96 -65.75
N LEU A 177 -40.17 -13.87 -65.49
CA LEU A 177 -40.69 -14.11 -64.13
C LEU A 177 -39.61 -14.57 -63.14
N ARG A 178 -38.55 -15.24 -63.61
CA ARG A 178 -37.42 -15.66 -62.77
C ARG A 178 -36.51 -14.51 -62.34
N LEU A 179 -36.55 -13.38 -63.06
CA LEU A 179 -35.76 -12.19 -62.75
C LEU A 179 -36.47 -11.24 -61.77
N LEU A 180 -37.78 -11.42 -61.58
CA LEU A 180 -38.55 -10.64 -60.62
C LEU A 180 -38.27 -11.13 -59.20
N ALA A 181 -37.66 -10.29 -58.38
CA ALA A 181 -37.55 -10.49 -56.93
C ALA A 181 -38.55 -9.58 -56.21
N LYS A 182 -39.18 -10.09 -55.15
CA LYS A 182 -40.02 -9.27 -54.25
C LYS A 182 -39.08 -8.60 -53.23
N ARG A 183 -39.22 -7.29 -53.06
CA ARG A 183 -38.43 -6.44 -52.15
C ARG A 183 -39.37 -5.67 -51.25
#